data_AF-J2TKE9-F1
#
_entry.id   AF-J2TKE9-F1
#
_cell.length_a   1.000
_cell.length_b   1.000
_cell.length_c   1.000
_cell.angle_alpha   90.00
_cell.angle_beta   90.00
_cell.angle_gamma   90.00
#
_symmetry.space_group_name_H-M   'P 1'
#
loop_
_entity.id
_entity.type
_entity.pdbx_description
1 polymer ?
#
loop_
_entity_poly.entity_id
_entity_poly.type
_entity_poly.pdbx_seq_one_letter_code
_entity_poly.pdbx_strand_id
1 'polypeptide(L)'
;MKKLGAIGMSFYALLCVAVMFMMPMNEYEWMLDDPKARADGLTFCGLPLDDGIDARIIALIVLLPLAIAGCALSAKKRRIHYSAWLALVVLLVWGWRFFVHYPLCPGREAF
;
A
#
# COMPACT_ATOMS: atom_id res chain seq x y z
N MET A 1 22.02 5.76 21.15
CA MET A 1 20.88 6.43 20.49
C MET A 1 20.68 6.08 19.00
N LYS A 2 21.73 5.89 18.17
CA LYS A 2 21.56 5.58 16.72
C LYS A 2 20.81 4.27 16.40
N LYS A 3 20.93 3.23 17.25
CA LYS A 3 20.28 1.92 17.03
C LYS A 3 18.77 1.94 17.30
N LEU A 4 18.32 2.63 18.34
CA LEU A 4 16.90 2.74 18.70
C LEU A 4 16.06 3.42 17.61
N GLY A 5 16.59 4.49 17.00
CA GLY A 5 15.89 5.17 15.89
C GLY A 5 15.80 4.31 14.62
N ALA A 6 16.79 3.46 14.34
CA ALA A 6 16.76 2.54 13.20
C ALA A 6 15.75 1.39 13.43
N ILE A 7 15.69 0.87 14.66
CA ILE A 7 14.71 -0.16 15.05
C ILE A 7 13.29 0.40 14.95
N GLY A 8 13.05 1.60 15.49
CA GLY A 8 11.74 2.26 15.41
C GLY A 8 11.25 2.48 13.99
N MET A 9 12.11 2.96 13.08
CA MET A 9 11.75 3.13 11.67
C MET A 9 11.54 1.80 10.94
N SER A 10 12.27 0.75 11.32
CA SER A 10 12.08 -0.59 10.74
C SER A 10 10.73 -1.18 11.18
N PHE A 11 10.37 -1.02 12.46
CA PHE A 11 9.08 -1.45 12.98
C PHE A 11 7.92 -0.67 12.34
N TYR A 12 8.08 0.65 12.18
CA TYR A 12 7.09 1.47 11.49
C TYR A 12 6.94 1.07 10.02
N ALA A 13 8.04 0.79 9.31
CA ALA A 13 7.99 0.30 7.94
C ALA A 13 7.24 -1.05 7.84
N LEU A 14 7.48 -1.97 8.77
CA LEU A 14 6.73 -3.24 8.84
C LEU A 14 5.25 -3.00 9.12
N LEU A 15 4.92 -2.07 10.02
CA LEU A 15 3.54 -1.68 10.30
C LEU A 15 2.85 -1.09 9.05
N CYS A 16 3.53 -0.21 8.30
CA CYS A 16 3.02 0.33 7.04
C CYS A 16 2.68 -0.80 6.06
N VAL A 17 3.57 -1.78 5.90
CA VAL A 17 3.34 -2.94 5.04
C VAL A 17 2.16 -3.77 5.56
N ALA A 18 2.11 -4.08 6.85
CA ALA A 18 1.02 -4.86 7.43
C ALA A 18 -0.35 -4.20 7.21
N VAL A 19 -0.45 -2.89 7.44
CA VAL A 19 -1.67 -2.12 7.21
C VAL A 19 -2.08 -2.14 5.74
N MET A 20 -1.13 -2.01 4.80
CA MET A 20 -1.43 -2.09 3.36
C MET A 20 -2.01 -3.44 2.94
N PHE A 21 -1.58 -4.54 3.56
CA PHE A 21 -2.08 -5.88 3.24
C PHE A 21 -3.37 -6.24 3.96
N MET A 22 -3.65 -5.61 5.11
CA MET A 22 -4.91 -5.79 5.84
C MET A 22 -6.05 -4.93 5.30
N MET A 23 -5.74 -3.84 4.58
CA MET A 23 -6.76 -2.94 4.04
C MET A 23 -7.43 -3.57 2.82
N PRO A 24 -8.77 -3.67 2.80
CA PRO A 24 -9.47 -4.08 1.61
C PRO A 24 -9.32 -3.01 0.53
N MET A 25 -9.16 -3.46 -0.71
CA MET A 25 -8.95 -2.55 -1.85
C MET A 25 -10.25 -2.02 -2.45
N ASN A 26 -11.36 -2.70 -2.13
CA ASN A 26 -12.72 -2.32 -2.47
C ASN A 26 -13.59 -2.73 -1.29
N GLU A 27 -14.53 -1.87 -0.88
CA GLU A 27 -15.55 -2.18 0.13
C GLU A 27 -16.24 -3.52 -0.12
N TYR A 28 -16.39 -3.94 -1.39
CA TYR A 28 -17.07 -5.17 -1.77
C TYR A 28 -16.16 -6.42 -1.85
N GLU A 29 -14.87 -6.35 -1.47
CA GLU A 29 -13.97 -7.53 -1.53
C GLU A 29 -14.51 -8.73 -0.75
N TRP A 30 -15.26 -8.52 0.34
CA TRP A 30 -15.90 -9.59 1.10
C TRP A 30 -16.89 -10.44 0.28
N MET A 31 -17.43 -9.91 -0.83
CA MET A 31 -18.31 -10.68 -1.72
C MET A 31 -17.56 -11.81 -2.42
N LEU A 32 -16.24 -11.70 -2.61
CA LEU A 32 -15.45 -12.77 -3.24
C LEU A 32 -15.30 -14.01 -2.36
N ASP A 33 -15.48 -13.85 -1.04
CA ASP A 33 -15.47 -14.97 -0.09
C ASP A 33 -16.84 -15.65 0.01
N ASP A 34 -17.91 -15.07 -0.56
CA ASP A 34 -19.23 -15.70 -0.57
C ASP A 34 -19.26 -16.85 -1.60
N PRO A 35 -19.59 -18.09 -1.19
CA PRO A 35 -19.66 -19.24 -2.09
C PRO A 35 -20.65 -19.06 -3.24
N LYS A 36 -21.68 -18.23 -3.09
CA LYS A 36 -22.64 -17.93 -4.17
C LYS A 36 -22.02 -17.01 -5.22
N ALA A 37 -21.40 -15.92 -4.79
CA ALA A 37 -20.71 -15.00 -5.71
C ALA A 37 -19.55 -15.69 -6.44
N ARG A 38 -18.86 -16.62 -5.77
CA ARG A 38 -17.82 -17.46 -6.37
C ARG A 38 -18.38 -18.44 -7.42
N ALA A 39 -19.59 -18.97 -7.20
CA ALA A 39 -20.28 -19.80 -8.17
C ALA A 39 -20.73 -19.01 -9.41
N ASP A 40 -21.06 -17.73 -9.23
CA ASP A 40 -21.42 -16.79 -10.31
C ASP A 40 -20.20 -16.23 -11.06
N GLY A 41 -18.98 -16.64 -10.67
CA GLY A 41 -17.75 -16.22 -11.35
C GLY A 41 -17.36 -14.76 -11.07
N LEU A 42 -17.82 -14.17 -9.96
CA LEU A 42 -17.35 -12.84 -9.56
C LEU A 42 -15.83 -12.86 -9.37
N THR A 43 -15.19 -11.85 -9.95
CA THR A 43 -13.76 -11.56 -9.80
C THR A 43 -13.59 -10.12 -9.32
N PHE A 44 -12.39 -9.74 -8.89
CA PHE A 44 -12.08 -8.36 -8.49
C PHE A 44 -12.49 -7.31 -9.53
N CYS A 45 -12.51 -7.66 -10.82
CA CYS A 45 -12.92 -6.78 -11.92
C CYS A 45 -14.44 -6.61 -12.02
N GLY A 46 -15.22 -7.57 -11.52
CA GLY A 46 -16.69 -7.56 -11.53
C GLY A 46 -17.30 -6.99 -10.26
N LEU A 47 -16.48 -6.54 -9.29
CA LEU A 47 -16.97 -5.88 -8.09
C LEU A 47 -17.54 -4.49 -8.44
N PRO A 48 -18.57 -4.02 -7.71
CA PRO A 48 -19.09 -2.67 -7.88
C PRO A 48 -18.00 -1.61 -7.64
N LEU A 49 -18.18 -0.41 -8.21
CA LEU A 49 -17.31 0.71 -7.90
C LEU A 49 -17.48 1.11 -6.43
N ASP A 50 -16.35 1.36 -5.79
CA ASP A 50 -16.26 1.90 -4.44
C ASP A 50 -16.34 3.43 -4.54
N ASP A 51 -17.36 4.02 -3.94
CA ASP A 51 -17.52 5.49 -3.85
C ASP A 51 -16.78 6.07 -2.62
N GLY A 52 -16.10 5.22 -1.84
CA GLY A 52 -15.35 5.55 -0.65
C GLY A 52 -13.95 6.13 -0.92
N ILE A 53 -13.18 6.30 0.15
CA ILE A 53 -11.80 6.81 0.06
C ILE A 53 -10.91 5.69 -0.48
N ASP A 54 -10.31 5.93 -1.65
CA ASP A 54 -9.42 4.98 -2.32
C ASP A 54 -8.30 4.48 -1.39
N ALA A 55 -8.23 3.16 -1.20
CA ALA A 55 -7.21 2.49 -0.38
C ALA A 55 -5.78 2.87 -0.78
N ARG A 56 -5.56 3.24 -2.06
CA ARG A 56 -4.29 3.79 -2.55
C ARG A 56 -3.87 5.05 -1.80
N ILE A 57 -4.82 5.96 -1.60
CA ILE A 57 -4.60 7.26 -0.96
C ILE A 57 -4.38 7.07 0.54
N ILE A 58 -5.17 6.22 1.19
CA ILE A 58 -5.00 5.95 2.63
C ILE A 58 -3.63 5.32 2.88
N ALA A 59 -3.23 4.34 2.07
CA ALA A 59 -1.92 3.72 2.17
C ALA A 59 -0.76 4.72 1.95
N LEU A 60 -0.91 5.69 1.04
CA LEU A 60 0.06 6.77 0.86
C LEU A 60 0.17 7.68 2.09
N ILE A 61 -0.96 8.03 2.72
CA ILE A 61 -0.99 8.85 3.93
C ILE A 61 -0.20 8.17 5.06
N VAL A 62 -0.35 6.85 5.23
CA VAL A 62 0.40 6.06 6.23
C VAL A 62 1.89 5.95 5.89
N LEU A 63 2.26 6.01 4.60
CA LEU A 63 3.64 5.98 4.12
C LEU A 63 4.36 7.34 4.26
N LEU A 64 3.61 8.44 4.19
CA LEU A 64 4.12 9.80 4.14
C LEU A 64 5.09 10.14 5.29
N PRO A 65 4.80 9.81 6.56
CA PRO A 65 5.72 10.11 7.66
C PRO A 65 7.06 9.40 7.53
N LEU A 66 7.07 8.16 7.03
CA LEU A 66 8.30 7.39 6.80
C LEU A 66 9.12 8.00 5.66
N ALA A 67 8.46 8.43 4.58
CA ALA A 67 9.11 9.10 3.47
C ALA A 67 9.70 10.46 3.88
N ILE A 68 8.95 11.29 4.61
CA ILE A 68 9.41 12.59 5.13
C ILE A 68 10.61 12.39 6.07
N ALA A 69 10.52 11.46 7.01
CA ALA A 69 11.62 11.15 7.92
C ALA A 69 12.86 10.63 7.17
N GLY A 70 12.66 9.77 6.16
CA GLY A 70 13.70 9.28 5.25
C GLY A 70 14.42 10.41 4.54
N CYS A 71 13.67 11.29 3.87
CA CYS A 71 14.17 12.46 3.15
C CYS A 71 14.88 13.46 4.08
N ALA A 72 14.28 13.81 5.22
CA ALA A 72 14.85 14.75 6.18
C ALA A 72 16.19 14.26 6.75
N LEU A 73 16.27 12.97 7.10
CA LEU A 73 17.51 12.37 7.61
C LEU A 73 18.59 12.25 6.53
N SER A 74 18.19 11.95 5.30
CA SER A 74 19.10 11.87 4.14
C SER A 74 19.67 13.25 3.78
N ALA A 75 18.82 14.28 3.73
CA ALA A 75 19.21 15.67 3.48
C ALA A 75 20.14 16.19 4.58
N LYS A 76 19.82 15.93 5.86
CA LYS A 76 20.62 16.38 7.00
C LYS A 76 22.04 15.79 7.00
N LYS A 77 22.23 14.56 6.51
CA LYS A 77 23.55 13.91 6.50
C LYS A 77 24.26 13.94 5.15
N ARG A 78 23.67 14.55 4.12
CA ARG A 78 24.17 14.57 2.72
C ARG A 78 24.57 13.18 2.19
N ARG A 79 23.96 12.12 2.72
CA ARG A 79 24.18 10.73 2.30
C ARG A 79 22.86 9.99 2.38
N ILE A 80 22.66 9.06 1.44
CA ILE A 80 21.49 8.19 1.40
C ILE A 80 21.45 7.39 2.71
N HIS A 81 20.48 7.73 3.55
CA HIS A 81 20.29 7.08 4.82
C HIS A 81 19.50 5.78 4.67
N TYR A 82 19.76 4.80 5.53
CA TYR A 82 19.01 3.53 5.57
C TYR A 82 17.48 3.72 5.61
N SER A 83 16.98 4.80 6.23
CA SER A 83 15.56 5.14 6.23
C SER A 83 15.00 5.54 4.88
N ALA A 84 15.79 6.18 4.02
CA ALA A 84 15.40 6.50 2.65
C ALA A 84 15.27 5.20 1.82
N TRP A 85 16.16 4.24 2.03
CA TRP A 85 16.04 2.90 1.43
C TRP A 85 14.80 2.16 1.92
N LEU A 86 14.50 2.19 3.22
CA LEU A 86 13.27 1.60 3.75
C LEU A 86 12.03 2.24 3.14
N ALA A 87 11.96 3.58 3.09
CA ALA A 87 10.84 4.28 2.47
C ALA A 87 10.70 3.91 0.98
N LEU A 88 11.80 3.82 0.25
CA LEU A 88 11.81 3.40 -1.15
C LEU A 88 11.26 1.98 -1.32
N VAL A 89 11.72 1.02 -0.50
CA VAL A 89 11.25 -0.37 -0.57
C VAL A 89 9.75 -0.45 -0.27
N VAL A 90 9.27 0.24 0.77
CA VAL A 90 7.84 0.24 1.09
C VAL A 90 7.02 0.94 0.00
N LEU A 91 7.54 2.00 -0.63
CA LEU A 91 6.92 2.64 -1.80
C LEU A 91 6.85 1.70 -3.00
N LEU A 92 7.88 0.88 -3.25
CA LEU A 92 7.85 -0.13 -4.30
C LEU A 92 6.82 -1.23 -4.01
N VAL A 93 6.71 -1.68 -2.76
CA VAL A 93 5.67 -2.64 -2.33
C VAL A 93 4.28 -2.06 -2.54
N TRP A 94 4.08 -0.79 -2.16
CA TRP A 94 2.85 -0.05 -2.42
C TRP A 94 2.55 -0.01 -3.92
N GLY A 95 3.50 0.46 -4.73
CA GLY A 95 3.36 0.54 -6.18
C GLY A 95 3.01 -0.81 -6.81
N TRP A 96 3.74 -1.87 -6.45
CA TRP A 96 3.47 -3.22 -6.90
C TRP A 96 2.07 -3.71 -6.53
N ARG A 97 1.67 -3.57 -5.25
CA ARG A 97 0.38 -4.05 -4.75
C ARG A 97 -0.80 -3.36 -5.42
N PHE A 98 -0.69 -2.06 -5.67
CA PHE A 98 -1.78 -1.24 -6.18
C PHE A 98 -1.79 -1.10 -7.71
N PHE A 99 -0.63 -1.15 -8.38
CA PHE A 99 -0.51 -0.93 -9.84
C PHE A 99 -0.13 -2.16 -10.64
N VAL A 100 0.29 -3.27 -10.02
CA VAL A 100 0.62 -4.51 -10.76
C VAL A 100 -0.26 -5.66 -10.32
N HIS A 101 -0.39 -5.88 -9.02
CA HIS A 101 -1.20 -6.98 -8.49
C HIS A 101 -2.71 -6.73 -8.65
N TYR A 102 -3.14 -5.47 -8.61
CA TYR A 102 -4.56 -5.13 -8.61
C TYR A 102 -5.13 -4.66 -9.96
N PRO A 103 -4.37 -3.99 -10.86
CA PRO A 103 -4.88 -3.64 -12.17
C PRO A 103 -4.16 -4.46 -13.24
N LEU A 104 -4.77 -5.58 -13.61
CA LEU A 104 -4.74 -6.09 -14.98
C LEU A 104 -6.15 -6.60 -15.31
N CYS A 105 -7.15 -5.73 -15.16
CA CYS A 105 -8.47 -5.92 -15.75
C CYS A 105 -8.44 -5.29 -17.16
N PRO A 106 -8.24 -6.05 -18.24
CA PRO A 106 -8.35 -5.50 -19.59
C PRO A 106 -9.81 -5.06 -19.82
N GLY A 107 -10.06 -3.75 -19.86
CA GLY A 107 -11.39 -3.20 -20.19
C GLY A 107 -11.99 -2.15 -19.24
N ARG A 108 -11.27 -1.69 -18.21
CA ARG A 108 -11.79 -0.70 -17.23
C ARG A 108 -11.81 0.77 -17.72
N GLU A 109 -11.56 1.02 -19.01
CA GLU A 109 -11.60 2.37 -19.62
C GLU A 109 -12.88 2.65 -20.42
N ALA A 110 -13.89 1.77 -20.38
CA ALA A 110 -15.07 1.86 -21.24
C ALA A 110 -16.40 2.17 -20.53
N PHE A 111 -16.39 2.65 -19.28
CA PHE A 111 -17.59 3.12 -18.58
C PHE A 111 -17.32 4.39 -17.78
#